data_AF-A0A7G9YWI4-F1
#
_entry.id   AF-A0A7G9YWI4-F1
#
_cell.length_a   1.000
_cell.length_b   1.000
_cell.length_c   1.000
_cell.angle_alpha   90.00
_cell.angle_beta   90.00
_cell.angle_gamma   90.00
#
_symmetry.space_group_name_H-M   'P 1'
#
loop_
_entity.id
_entity.type
_entity.pdbx_description
1 polymer ?
#
loop_
_entity_poly.entity_id
_entity_poly.type
_entity_poly.pdbx_seq_one_letter_code
_entity_poly.pdbx_strand_id
1 'polypeptide(L)' 'MESSKNIRDDKPYPSLLIYGRTQNERPLHIVCAYSGEDDLAIVITAYQPDPNLWIDFKRRRGK' A
#
# COMPACT_ATOMS: atom_id res chain seq x y z
N MET A 1 -10.68 -1.35 -9.06
CA MET A 1 -9.50 -1.23 -8.17
C MET A 1 -8.72 -2.52 -8.26
N GLU A 2 -7.56 -2.51 -8.92
CA GLU A 2 -6.75 -3.71 -9.12
C GLU A 2 -5.72 -3.83 -7.99
N SER A 3 -5.93 -4.80 -7.10
CA SER A 3 -5.13 -4.99 -5.89
C SER A 3 -4.01 -6.00 -6.16
N SER A 4 -2.79 -5.51 -6.40
CA SER A 4 -1.60 -6.36 -6.45
C SER A 4 -1.18 -6.71 -5.02
N LYS A 5 -1.72 -7.80 -4.47
CA LYS A 5 -1.41 -8.30 -3.11
C LYS A 5 0.05 -8.77 -3.04
N ASN A 6 0.90 -8.04 -2.33
CA ASN A 6 2.21 -8.52 -1.89
C ASN A 6 2.23 -8.46 -0.36
N ILE A 7 1.74 -9.53 0.28
CA ILE A 7 1.64 -9.64 1.73
C ILE A 7 2.95 -10.25 2.24
N ARG A 8 3.75 -9.43 2.94
CA ARG A 8 4.77 -9.94 3.85
C ARG A 8 4.06 -10.27 5.15
N ASP A 9 4.32 -11.47 5.65
CA ASP A 9 3.74 -12.12 6.83
C ASP A 9 4.24 -11.45 8.14
N ASP A 10 4.20 -10.12 8.19
CA ASP A 10 4.62 -9.36 9.37
C ASP A 10 3.44 -9.29 10.36
N LYS A 11 3.62 -9.91 11.53
CA LYS A 11 2.71 -9.82 12.68
C LYS A 11 2.77 -8.40 13.29
N PRO A 12 1.67 -7.87 13.88
CA PRO A 12 0.40 -8.55 14.18
C PRO A 12 -0.66 -8.50 13.07
N TYR A 13 -0.52 -7.67 12.04
CA TYR A 13 -1.47 -7.60 10.92
C TYR A 13 -0.71 -7.56 9.58
N PRO A 14 -1.10 -8.34 8.57
CA PRO A 14 -0.45 -8.31 7.27
C PRO A 14 -0.48 -6.88 6.73
N SER A 15 0.70 -6.31 6.53
CA SER A 15 0.84 -4.95 6.01
C SER A 15 0.30 -4.91 4.58
N LEU A 16 -0.87 -4.32 4.37
CA LEU A 16 -1.43 -4.15 3.04
C LEU A 16 -0.93 -2.83 2.45
N LEU A 17 -0.21 -2.93 1.34
CA LEU A 17 0.12 -1.78 0.51
C LEU A 17 -0.99 -1.56 -0.52
N ILE A 18 -1.66 -0.41 -0.42
CA ILE A 18 -2.66 0.04 -1.37
C ILE A 18 -2.05 1.14 -2.24
N TYR A 19 -2.17 0.99 -3.56
CA TYR A 19 -1.86 2.03 -4.51
C TYR A 19 -3.13 2.73 -4.97
N GLY A 20 -3.13 4.06 -4.94
CA GLY A 20 -4.19 4.90 -5.45
C GLY A 20 -3.66 6.20 -6.03
N ARG A 21 -4.58 7.04 -6.49
CA ARG A 21 -4.27 8.41 -6.93
C ARG A 21 -5.22 9.39 -6.26
N THR A 22 -4.74 10.60 -6.00
CA THR A 22 -5.62 11.70 -5.57
C THR A 22 -6.47 12.20 -6.75
N GLN A 23 -7.43 13.08 -6.47
CA GLN A 23 -8.22 13.73 -7.53
C GLN A 23 -7.37 14.49 -8.56
N ASN A 24 -6.15 14.89 -8.19
CA ASN A 24 -5.21 15.59 -9.07
C ASN A 24 -4.19 14.60 -9.70
N GLU A 25 -4.52 13.32 -9.81
CA GLU A 25 -3.68 12.25 -10.39
C GLU A 25 -2.34 11.99 -9.68
N ARG A 26 -2.14 12.54 -8.48
CA ARG A 26 -0.91 12.29 -7.71
C ARG A 26 -0.89 10.85 -7.19
N PRO A 27 0.16 10.05 -7.47
CA PRO A 27 0.24 8.67 -6.98
C PRO A 27 0.44 8.65 -5.45
N LEU A 28 -0.23 7.71 -4.79
CA LEU A 28 -0.18 7.54 -3.35
C LEU A 28 -0.09 6.06 -2.98
N HIS A 29 0.85 5.76 -2.10
CA HIS A 29 0.96 4.49 -1.39
C HIS A 29 0.42 4.64 0.02
N ILE A 30 -0.48 3.77 0.41
CA ILE A 30 -1.04 3.70 1.75
C ILE A 30 -0.68 2.33 2.32
N VAL A 31 -0.02 2.32 3.46
CA VAL A 31 0.19 1.10 4.24
C VAL A 31 -0.85 1.06 5.33
N CYS A 32 -1.61 -0.02 5.38
CA CYS A 32 -2.66 -0.20 6.36
C CYS A 32 -2.60 -1.60 6.99
N ALA A 33 -3.13 -1.68 8.21
CA ALA A 33 -3.49 -2.91 8.87
C ALA A 33 -5.02 -3.03 8.85
N TYR A 34 -5.53 -4.26 8.74
CA TYR A 34 -6.96 -4.54 8.82
C TYR A 34 -7.22 -5.51 9.97
N SER A 35 -8.00 -5.08 10.96
CA SER A 35 -8.56 -5.94 12.00
C SER A 35 -9.93 -6.42 11.53
N GLY A 36 -10.03 -7.70 11.17
CA GLY A 36 -11.30 -8.30 10.79
C GLY A 36 -12.26 -8.49 11.96
N GLU A 37 -11.74 -8.56 13.20
CA GLU A 37 -12.54 -8.70 14.42
C GLU A 37 -13.27 -7.39 14.76
N ASP A 38 -12.60 -6.26 14.57
CA ASP A 38 -13.14 -4.93 14.90
C ASP A 38 -13.73 -4.19 13.69
N ASP A 39 -13.73 -4.82 12.50
CA ASP A 39 -14.06 -4.19 11.21
C ASP A 39 -13.32 -2.84 11.00
N LEU A 40 -12.04 -2.82 11.38
CA LEU A 40 -11.25 -1.59 11.48
C LEU A 40 -10.06 -1.62 10.51
N ALA A 41 -9.98 -0.60 9.65
CA ALA A 41 -8.80 -0.31 8.86
C ALA A 41 -7.96 0.79 9.52
N ILE A 42 -6.72 0.45 9.89
CA ILE A 42 -5.77 1.36 10.53
C ILE A 42 -4.76 1.81 9.49
N VAL A 43 -4.74 3.11 9.18
CA VAL A 43 -3.72 3.71 8.30
C VAL A 43 -2.45 3.91 9.11
N ILE A 44 -1.38 3.21 8.73
CA ILE A 44 -0.07 3.32 9.38
C ILE A 44 0.70 4.49 8.76
N THR A 45 0.75 4.55 7.43
CA THR A 45 1.42 5.65 6.72
C THR A 45 0.85 5.82 5.32
N ALA A 46 0.92 7.05 4.81
CA ALA A 46 0.63 7.39 3.42
C ALA A 46 1.76 8.25 2.84
N TYR A 47 2.30 7.85 1.69
CA TYR A 47 3.42 8.54 1.05
C TYR A 47 3.30 8.49 -0.48
N GLN A 48 3.96 9.40 -1.17
CA GLN A 48 4.06 9.33 -2.63
C GLN A 48 5.19 8.38 -3.03
N PRO A 49 4.92 7.35 -3.86
CA PRO A 49 5.95 6.42 -4.28
C PRO A 49 7.00 7.11 -5.16
N ASP A 50 8.28 6.80 -4.90
CA ASP A 50 9.40 7.25 -5.73
C ASP A 50 9.39 6.51 -7.09
N PRO A 51 9.27 7.21 -8.23
CA PRO A 51 9.26 6.59 -9.56
C PRO A 51 10.57 5.84 -9.89
N ASN A 52 11.68 6.15 -9.23
CA ASN A 52 12.94 5.43 -9.41
C ASN A 52 12.93 4.08 -8.70
N LEU A 53 12.13 3.93 -7.64
CA LEU A 53 12.05 2.69 -6.86
C LEU A 53 10.88 1.80 -7.28
N TRP A 54 9.90 2.32 -8.03
CA TRP A 54 8.68 1.62 -8.39
C TRP A 54 8.41 1.63 -9.90
N ILE A 55 8.02 0.49 -10.45
CA ILE A 55 7.50 0.33 -11.81
C ILE A 55 5.98 0.50 -11.73
N ASP A 56 5.46 1.47 -12.50
CA ASP A 56 4.05 1.86 -12.55
C ASP A 56 3.41 2.11 -11.18
N PHE A 57 4.23 2.45 -10.18
CA PHE A 57 3.81 2.61 -8.77
C PHE A 57 3.12 1.37 -8.18
N LYS A 58 3.36 0.18 -8.73
CA LYS A 58 2.74 -1.07 -8.25
C LYS A 58 3.77 -2.12 -7.88
N ARG A 59 4.90 -2.16 -8.60
CA ARG A 59 5.94 -3.16 -8.40
C ARG A 59 7.23 -2.49 -7.99
N ARG A 60 7.78 -2.89 -6.83
CA ARG A 60 9.10 -2.39 -6.39
C ARG A 60 10.17 -2.92 -7.33
N ARG A 61 11.07 -2.05 -7.79
CA ARG A 61 12.30 -2.49 -8.46
C ARG A 61 13.11 -3.27 -7.42
N GLY A 62 13.37 -4.54 -7.70
CA GLY A 62 14.28 -5.35 -6.89
C GLY A 62 15.69 -4.81 -7.01
N LYS A 63 16.53 -5.06 -5.99
CA LYS A 63 17.97 -5.15 -6.23
C LYS A 63 18.24 -6.33 -7.15
#